data_AF-A0A1Z5KFJ9-F1
#
_entry.id   AF-A0A1Z5KFJ9-F1
#
_cell.length_a   1.000
_cell.length_b   1.000
_cell.length_c   1.000
_cell.angle_alpha   90.00
_cell.angle_beta   90.00
_cell.angle_gamma   90.00
#
_symmetry.space_group_name_H-M   'P 1'
#
loop_
_entity.id
_entity.type
_entity.pdbx_description
1 polymer ?
#
loop_
_entity_poly.entity_id
_entity_poly.type
_entity_poly.pdbx_seq_one_letter_code
_entity_poly.pdbx_strand_id
1 'polypeptide(L)'
;MIRNRNKSRIRNAPAWLQLLLVLMVTEINGFRPYSSYRFAPNGVCISPIHFIDVNDSANTFVMRSVPGEGDCMFLAVALATLTSMGLGGNDTLLRAISRETRDVVATVLEAPSGHLVIEGKRLVTTQALLRSAAKGEGLSTEEYLTQLRKEGIEGGLYGGGPELTVLANVLRRPISIYEIDSNGIEQAGEQRTEKDVAFKQQSIMSEKSSSILQQIAGALGATGVGLGAIGAHALRKKLEQRGMTAAWNTAILYQLFHSAALVGVAALAKGSAHEKQLTRAGQVMAVGSLLFSGSIYMLCFEIGPKYIVGPTTPIGGFFMIGGWIMLGLAV
;
A
#
# COMPACT_ATOMS: atom_id res chain seq x y z
N MET A 1 -10.18 -11.02 2.71
CA MET A 1 -11.57 -11.41 3.05
C MET A 1 -11.48 -12.52 4.09
N ILE A 2 -12.12 -12.37 5.25
CA ILE A 2 -12.01 -13.33 6.36
C ILE A 2 -13.19 -14.31 6.23
N ARG A 3 -12.93 -15.59 6.00
CA ARG A 3 -13.96 -16.63 6.01
C ARG A 3 -13.74 -17.53 7.21
N ASN A 4 -14.64 -17.45 8.19
CA ASN A 4 -14.73 -18.46 9.23
C ASN A 4 -15.48 -19.67 8.64
N ARG A 5 -14.78 -20.77 8.38
CA ARG A 5 -15.41 -22.07 8.16
C ARG A 5 -14.90 -23.03 9.22
N ASN A 6 -15.60 -23.05 10.34
CA ASN A 6 -15.61 -24.21 11.22
C ASN A 6 -16.25 -25.38 10.45
N LYS A 7 -15.41 -26.27 9.88
CA LYS A 7 -15.84 -27.58 9.39
C LYS A 7 -14.85 -28.64 9.87
N SER A 8 -15.21 -29.23 11.00
CA SER A 8 -14.82 -30.54 11.49
C SER A 8 -14.77 -31.60 10.39
N ARG A 9 -13.61 -31.86 9.79
CA ARG A 9 -13.41 -33.08 8.98
C ARG A 9 -11.96 -33.49 8.70
N ILE A 10 -11.13 -33.62 9.73
CA ILE A 10 -9.94 -34.49 9.65
C ILE A 10 -9.75 -35.14 11.04
N ARG A 11 -10.43 -36.26 11.32
CA ARG A 11 -10.18 -37.01 12.56
C ARG A 11 -9.52 -38.37 12.39
N ASN A 12 -9.38 -38.90 11.17
CA ASN A 12 -8.94 -40.29 10.97
C ASN A 12 -7.82 -40.48 9.94
N ALA A 13 -6.93 -39.49 9.73
CA ALA A 13 -5.71 -39.70 8.92
C ALA A 13 -4.55 -40.14 9.83
N PRO A 14 -3.71 -41.11 9.43
CA PRO A 14 -2.56 -41.55 10.22
C PRO A 14 -1.54 -40.41 10.39
N ALA A 15 -0.86 -40.36 11.54
CA ALA A 15 -0.01 -39.25 11.97
C ALA A 15 1.05 -38.84 10.93
N TRP A 16 1.59 -39.80 10.18
CA TRP A 16 2.56 -39.53 9.12
C TRP A 16 1.93 -38.80 7.92
N LEU A 17 0.66 -39.05 7.59
CA LEU A 17 -0.06 -38.36 6.51
C LEU A 17 -0.46 -36.94 6.95
N GLN A 18 -0.76 -36.74 8.24
CA GLN A 18 -0.96 -35.40 8.81
C GLN A 18 0.35 -34.60 8.78
N LEU A 19 1.48 -35.22 9.13
CA LEU A 19 2.80 -34.60 9.06
C LEU A 19 3.21 -34.27 7.60
N LEU A 20 2.88 -35.14 6.64
CA LEU A 20 3.17 -34.93 5.22
C LEU A 20 2.29 -33.83 4.59
N LEU A 21 1.01 -33.73 4.98
CA LEU A 21 0.12 -32.65 4.56
C LEU A 21 0.49 -31.30 5.18
N VAL A 22 0.96 -31.30 6.44
CA VAL A 22 1.53 -30.11 7.08
C VAL A 22 2.80 -29.66 6.37
N LEU A 23 3.67 -30.58 5.95
CA LEU A 23 4.93 -30.27 5.24
C LEU A 23 4.75 -29.90 3.75
N MET A 24 3.64 -30.30 3.12
CA MET A 24 3.34 -30.01 1.70
C MET A 24 2.45 -28.76 1.52
N VAL A 25 1.96 -28.16 2.61
CA VAL A 25 1.19 -26.90 2.61
C VAL A 25 1.79 -25.96 3.67
N THR A 26 3.08 -25.65 3.58
CA THR A 26 3.71 -24.60 4.40
C THR A 26 3.96 -23.32 3.61
N GLU A 27 2.91 -22.72 3.06
CA GLU A 27 2.86 -21.27 2.88
C GLU A 27 1.42 -20.81 3.15
N ILE A 28 0.98 -20.93 4.40
CA ILE A 28 -0.21 -20.21 4.85
C ILE A 28 0.25 -18.77 5.07
N ASN A 29 -0.05 -17.89 4.13
CA ASN A 29 0.07 -16.44 4.36
C ASN A 29 -0.93 -16.06 5.44
N GLY A 30 -0.42 -15.96 6.66
CA GLY A 30 -1.21 -15.68 7.86
C GLY A 30 -0.80 -14.35 8.43
N PHE A 31 -1.75 -13.63 9.03
CA PHE A 31 -1.39 -12.52 9.91
C PHE A 31 -1.12 -13.04 11.31
N ARG A 32 -0.20 -12.37 12.02
CA ARG A 32 -0.06 -12.59 13.46
C ARG A 32 -1.43 -12.39 14.13
N PRO A 33 -1.89 -13.33 14.98
CA PRO A 33 -3.23 -13.26 15.56
C PRO A 33 -3.32 -12.14 16.60
N TYR A 34 -4.41 -11.38 16.57
CA TYR A 34 -4.75 -10.36 17.57
C TYR A 34 -6.04 -10.73 18.30
N SER A 35 -6.06 -10.50 19.63
CA SER A 35 -7.18 -10.86 20.51
C SER A 35 -8.41 -9.97 20.35
N SER A 36 -8.25 -8.74 19.85
CA SER A 36 -9.35 -7.82 19.61
C SER A 36 -8.99 -6.80 18.53
N TYR A 37 -10.02 -6.34 17.82
CA TYR A 37 -9.91 -5.37 16.73
C TYR A 37 -10.78 -4.17 17.07
N ARG A 38 -10.22 -2.96 16.94
CA ARG A 38 -10.96 -1.71 17.11
C ARG A 38 -10.95 -0.95 15.79
N PHE A 39 -12.10 -0.43 15.37
CA PHE A 39 -12.26 0.31 14.13
C PHE A 39 -12.71 1.74 14.41
N ALA A 40 -12.19 2.68 13.62
CA ALA A 40 -12.70 4.05 13.56
C ALA A 40 -14.05 4.08 12.81
N PRO A 41 -14.85 5.16 12.92
CA PRO A 41 -16.15 5.29 12.23
C PRO A 41 -16.06 5.15 10.70
N ASN A 42 -14.89 5.42 10.11
CA ASN A 42 -14.62 5.25 8.68
C ASN A 42 -14.21 3.80 8.30
N GLY A 43 -14.36 2.85 9.22
CA GLY A 43 -14.05 1.44 9.02
C GLY A 43 -12.56 1.08 9.03
N VAL A 44 -11.65 2.02 9.30
CA VAL A 44 -10.20 1.73 9.41
C VAL A 44 -9.89 1.09 10.76
N CYS A 45 -9.14 -0.01 10.78
CA CYS A 45 -8.67 -0.61 12.02
C CYS A 45 -7.64 0.32 12.68
N ILE A 46 -7.91 0.69 13.93
CA ILE A 46 -7.06 1.55 14.74
C ILE A 46 -6.32 0.77 15.84
N SER A 47 -6.65 -0.51 16.03
CA SER A 47 -5.95 -1.41 16.93
C SER A 47 -6.20 -2.86 16.53
N PRO A 48 -5.17 -3.61 16.10
CA PRO A 48 -3.83 -3.11 15.75
C PRO A 48 -3.87 -2.21 14.51
N ILE A 49 -2.94 -1.25 14.42
CA ILE A 49 -2.89 -0.30 13.28
C ILE A 49 -2.26 -0.98 12.05
N HIS A 50 -1.28 -1.85 12.27
CA HIS A 50 -0.56 -2.57 11.22
C HIS A 50 -0.58 -4.07 11.48
N PHE A 51 -0.82 -4.84 10.43
CA PHE A 51 -0.71 -6.29 10.38
C PHE A 51 0.55 -6.67 9.62
N ILE A 52 1.27 -7.66 10.11
CA ILE A 52 2.50 -8.17 9.49
C ILE A 52 2.20 -9.58 9.00
N ASP A 53 2.52 -9.86 7.75
CA ASP A 53 2.49 -11.22 7.23
C ASP A 53 3.56 -12.06 7.97
N VAL A 54 3.15 -13.23 8.44
CA VAL A 54 4.05 -14.17 9.14
C VAL A 54 5.15 -14.68 8.21
N ASN A 55 4.88 -14.79 6.91
CA ASN A 55 5.84 -15.26 5.91
C ASN A 55 6.65 -14.10 5.30
N ASP A 56 6.14 -12.87 5.38
CA ASP A 56 6.80 -11.68 4.86
C ASP A 56 6.70 -10.49 5.82
N SER A 57 7.69 -10.43 6.72
CA SER A 57 7.78 -9.36 7.72
C SER A 57 8.02 -7.95 7.17
N ALA A 58 8.27 -7.83 5.86
CA ALA A 58 8.53 -6.56 5.21
C ALA A 58 7.25 -5.81 4.80
N ASN A 59 6.14 -6.54 4.63
CA ASN A 59 4.86 -5.98 4.23
C ASN A 59 3.96 -5.68 5.44
N THR A 60 3.53 -4.43 5.55
CA THR A 60 2.57 -3.99 6.57
C THR A 60 1.22 -3.69 5.94
N PHE A 61 0.17 -4.24 6.53
CA PHE A 61 -1.19 -4.12 6.04
C PHE A 61 -2.03 -3.31 7.02
N VAL A 62 -3.02 -2.59 6.49
CA VAL A 62 -4.06 -1.94 7.30
C VAL A 62 -5.37 -2.66 7.03
N MET A 63 -6.04 -3.10 8.09
CA MET A 63 -7.35 -3.72 7.94
C MET A 63 -8.42 -2.64 7.82
N ARG A 64 -9.37 -2.86 6.91
CA ARG A 64 -10.62 -2.12 6.85
C ARG A 64 -11.79 -3.07 7.03
N SER A 65 -12.74 -2.68 7.86
CA SER A 65 -14.02 -3.37 8.00
C SER A 65 -14.91 -3.03 6.80
N VAL A 66 -15.67 -4.02 6.34
CA VAL A 66 -16.76 -3.84 5.37
C VAL A 66 -18.06 -4.34 5.99
N PRO A 67 -19.23 -3.82 5.56
CA PRO A 67 -20.53 -4.30 6.02
C PRO A 67 -20.68 -5.83 5.91
N GLY A 68 -21.26 -6.43 6.95
CA GLY A 68 -21.39 -7.89 7.13
C GLY A 68 -22.70 -8.49 6.65
N GLU A 69 -23.38 -7.86 5.68
CA GLU A 69 -24.75 -8.21 5.26
C GLU A 69 -24.80 -9.26 4.13
N GLY A 70 -23.81 -10.14 4.05
CA GLY A 70 -23.69 -11.15 2.98
C GLY A 70 -22.92 -10.72 1.74
N ASP A 71 -22.64 -9.42 1.61
CA ASP A 71 -21.84 -8.83 0.52
C ASP A 71 -20.35 -8.67 0.84
N CYS A 72 -19.90 -9.12 2.02
CA CYS A 72 -18.56 -8.82 2.54
C CYS A 72 -17.41 -9.23 1.60
N MET A 73 -17.59 -10.27 0.78
CA MET A 73 -16.62 -10.64 -0.26
C MET A 73 -16.47 -9.55 -1.30
N PHE A 74 -17.58 -9.24 -1.95
CA PHE A 74 -17.66 -8.30 -3.07
C PHE A 74 -17.28 -6.89 -2.61
N LEU A 75 -17.76 -6.48 -1.43
CA LEU A 75 -17.38 -5.21 -0.81
C LEU A 75 -15.87 -5.15 -0.50
N ALA A 76 -15.26 -6.24 -0.02
CA ALA A 76 -13.83 -6.27 0.24
C ALA A 76 -13.01 -6.18 -1.06
N VAL A 77 -13.41 -6.88 -2.12
CA VAL A 77 -12.75 -6.81 -3.44
C VAL A 77 -12.92 -5.43 -4.07
N ALA A 78 -14.13 -4.85 -4.00
CA ALA A 78 -14.43 -3.51 -4.48
C ALA A 78 -13.58 -2.46 -3.75
N LEU A 79 -13.51 -2.53 -2.41
CA LEU A 79 -12.71 -1.64 -1.60
C LEU A 79 -11.21 -1.78 -1.93
N ALA A 80 -10.70 -3.00 -2.06
CA ALA A 80 -9.30 -3.24 -2.44
C ALA A 80 -8.98 -2.66 -3.82
N THR A 81 -9.91 -2.79 -4.77
CA THR A 81 -9.76 -2.25 -6.13
C THR A 81 -9.75 -0.72 -6.10
N LEU A 82 -10.73 -0.09 -5.46
CA LEU A 82 -10.81 1.38 -5.34
C LEU A 82 -9.59 1.97 -4.62
N THR A 83 -9.20 1.37 -3.50
CA THR A 83 -8.05 1.86 -2.73
C THR A 83 -6.75 1.76 -3.52
N SER A 84 -6.59 0.74 -4.36
CA SER A 84 -5.45 0.64 -5.28
C SER A 84 -5.41 1.74 -6.36
N MET A 85 -6.54 2.40 -6.61
CA MET A 85 -6.67 3.56 -7.52
C MET A 85 -6.57 4.90 -6.77
N GLY A 86 -6.31 4.89 -5.46
CA GLY A 86 -6.29 6.10 -4.63
C GLY A 86 -7.67 6.65 -4.28
N LEU A 87 -8.75 5.90 -4.56
CA LEU A 87 -10.12 6.31 -4.27
C LEU A 87 -10.55 5.80 -2.89
N GLY A 88 -11.18 6.68 -2.11
CA GLY A 88 -11.92 6.29 -0.92
C GLY A 88 -13.28 5.72 -1.31
N GLY A 89 -13.62 4.53 -0.82
CA GLY A 89 -14.97 3.98 -0.96
C GLY A 89 -15.82 4.40 0.22
N ASN A 90 -16.79 5.31 0.01
CA ASN A 90 -17.91 5.44 0.95
C ASN A 90 -18.88 4.26 0.73
N ASP A 91 -19.74 4.00 1.71
CA ASP A 91 -20.62 2.82 1.69
C ASP A 91 -21.54 2.78 0.46
N THR A 92 -22.01 3.94 0.00
CA THR A 92 -22.86 4.05 -1.20
C THR A 92 -22.14 3.58 -2.46
N LEU A 93 -20.91 4.06 -2.69
CA LEU A 93 -20.10 3.68 -3.84
C LEU A 93 -19.70 2.20 -3.77
N LEU A 94 -19.32 1.71 -2.58
CA LEU A 94 -18.96 0.31 -2.38
C LEU A 94 -20.12 -0.62 -2.69
N ARG A 95 -21.34 -0.29 -2.26
CA ARG A 95 -22.55 -1.08 -2.58
C ARG A 95 -22.88 -1.05 -4.07
N ALA A 96 -22.80 0.12 -4.71
CA ALA A 96 -23.01 0.22 -6.16
C ALA A 96 -22.04 -0.67 -6.94
N ILE A 97 -20.75 -0.62 -6.61
CA ILE A 97 -19.73 -1.47 -7.25
C ILE A 97 -19.96 -2.94 -6.91
N SER A 98 -20.34 -3.26 -5.67
CA SER A 98 -20.64 -4.64 -5.26
C SER A 98 -21.75 -5.25 -6.12
N ARG A 99 -22.84 -4.51 -6.37
CA ARG A 99 -23.93 -4.94 -7.27
C ARG A 99 -23.44 -5.22 -8.70
N GLU A 100 -22.71 -4.28 -9.29
CA GLU A 100 -22.16 -4.47 -10.63
C GLU A 100 -21.17 -5.64 -10.68
N THR A 101 -20.36 -5.80 -9.63
CA THR A 101 -19.40 -6.89 -9.52
C THR A 101 -20.10 -8.25 -9.49
N ARG A 102 -21.23 -8.37 -8.78
CA ARG A 102 -22.06 -9.59 -8.77
C ARG A 102 -22.58 -9.93 -10.16
N ASP A 103 -23.12 -8.94 -10.86
CA ASP A 103 -23.67 -9.16 -12.21
C ASP A 103 -22.60 -9.55 -13.23
N VAL A 104 -21.43 -8.91 -13.18
CA VAL A 104 -20.28 -9.28 -13.99
C VAL A 104 -19.85 -10.73 -13.73
N VAL A 105 -19.78 -11.15 -12.46
CA VAL A 105 -19.41 -12.53 -12.13
C VAL A 105 -20.44 -13.52 -12.67
N ALA A 106 -21.73 -13.25 -12.48
CA ALA A 106 -22.79 -14.08 -13.02
C ALA A 106 -22.72 -14.18 -14.54
N THR A 107 -22.54 -13.06 -15.24
CA THR A 107 -22.41 -12.98 -16.69
C THR A 107 -21.21 -13.78 -17.22
N VAL A 108 -20.06 -13.71 -16.54
CA VAL A 108 -18.87 -14.49 -16.92
C VAL A 108 -19.07 -15.99 -16.69
N LEU A 109 -19.73 -16.39 -15.60
CA LEU A 109 -20.05 -17.79 -15.33
C LEU A 109 -21.05 -18.37 -16.32
N GLU A 110 -22.01 -17.55 -16.76
CA GLU A 110 -23.05 -17.90 -17.73
C GLU A 110 -22.49 -18.12 -19.14
N ALA A 111 -21.34 -17.53 -19.46
CA ALA A 111 -20.73 -17.63 -20.79
C ALA A 111 -20.53 -19.10 -21.24
N PRO A 112 -20.95 -19.46 -22.47
CA PRO A 112 -20.94 -20.84 -22.96
C PRO A 112 -19.51 -21.35 -23.20
N SER A 113 -18.58 -20.46 -23.53
CA SER A 113 -17.17 -20.78 -23.77
C SER A 113 -16.28 -19.74 -23.11
N GLY A 114 -15.54 -20.14 -22.08
CA GLY A 114 -14.58 -19.29 -21.40
C GLY A 114 -13.63 -20.12 -20.56
N HIS A 115 -12.37 -19.67 -20.49
CA HIS A 115 -11.34 -20.29 -19.66
C HIS A 115 -10.87 -19.29 -18.61
N LEU A 116 -10.83 -19.76 -17.37
CA LEU A 116 -10.37 -19.01 -16.21
C LEU A 116 -9.10 -19.67 -15.69
N VAL A 117 -8.11 -18.84 -15.38
CA VAL A 117 -6.87 -19.29 -14.76
C VAL A 117 -7.10 -19.46 -13.26
N ILE A 118 -6.73 -20.63 -12.75
CA ILE A 118 -6.60 -20.99 -11.35
C ILE A 118 -5.10 -21.20 -11.08
N GLU A 119 -4.66 -20.92 -9.83
CA GLU A 119 -3.34 -21.19 -9.25
C GLU A 119 -2.36 -22.00 -10.13
N GLY A 120 -1.18 -21.42 -10.42
CA GLY A 120 -0.08 -22.14 -11.07
C GLY A 120 -0.29 -22.48 -12.56
N LYS A 121 -1.11 -21.70 -13.28
CA LYS A 121 -1.47 -21.84 -14.72
C LYS A 121 -2.51 -22.93 -15.04
N ARG A 122 -3.25 -23.44 -14.05
CA ARG A 122 -4.34 -24.39 -14.29
C ARG A 122 -5.52 -23.65 -14.93
N LEU A 123 -6.21 -24.26 -15.88
CA LEU A 123 -7.39 -23.68 -16.52
C LEU A 123 -8.65 -24.42 -16.08
N VAL A 124 -9.71 -23.67 -15.79
CA VAL A 124 -11.07 -24.20 -15.61
C VAL A 124 -12.00 -23.54 -16.63
N THR A 125 -13.00 -24.26 -17.11
CA THR A 125 -14.04 -23.65 -17.95
C THR A 125 -15.07 -22.94 -17.07
N THR A 126 -15.65 -21.85 -17.56
CA THR A 126 -16.75 -21.12 -16.89
C THR A 126 -17.89 -22.06 -16.51
N GLN A 127 -18.26 -22.97 -17.42
CA GLN A 127 -19.31 -23.98 -17.21
C GLN A 127 -18.95 -25.01 -16.12
N ALA A 128 -17.71 -25.50 -16.07
CA ALA A 128 -17.29 -26.44 -15.03
C ALA A 128 -17.29 -25.76 -13.65
N LEU A 129 -16.83 -24.51 -13.59
CA LEU A 129 -16.82 -23.72 -12.38
C LEU A 129 -18.24 -23.43 -11.88
N LEU A 130 -19.15 -23.00 -12.77
CA LEU A 130 -20.55 -22.73 -12.46
C LEU A 130 -21.27 -23.99 -11.93
N ARG A 131 -21.12 -25.14 -12.61
CA ARG A 131 -21.72 -26.40 -12.16
C ARG A 131 -21.20 -26.83 -10.80
N SER A 132 -19.91 -26.66 -10.55
CA SER A 132 -19.31 -26.98 -9.26
C SER A 132 -19.81 -26.04 -8.15
N ALA A 133 -19.95 -24.74 -8.45
CA ALA A 133 -20.44 -23.75 -7.51
C ALA A 133 -21.91 -23.98 -7.14
N ALA A 134 -22.78 -24.14 -8.15
CA ALA A 134 -24.20 -24.43 -7.97
C ALA A 134 -24.43 -25.72 -7.16
N LYS A 135 -23.70 -26.79 -7.48
CA LYS A 135 -23.74 -28.04 -6.71
C LYS A 135 -23.29 -27.85 -5.25
N GLY A 136 -22.31 -26.98 -5.01
CA GLY A 136 -21.82 -26.68 -3.66
C GLY A 136 -22.86 -26.01 -2.76
N GLU A 137 -23.78 -25.25 -3.36
CA GLU A 137 -24.91 -24.60 -2.67
C GLU A 137 -26.22 -25.42 -2.77
N GLY A 138 -26.22 -26.57 -3.45
CA GLY A 138 -27.40 -27.41 -3.63
C GLY A 138 -28.45 -26.83 -4.59
N LEU A 139 -28.03 -25.97 -5.52
CA LEU A 139 -28.90 -25.26 -6.48
C LEU A 139 -28.71 -25.76 -7.91
N SER A 140 -29.69 -25.49 -8.77
CA SER A 140 -29.46 -25.51 -10.22
C SER A 140 -28.56 -24.36 -10.65
N THR A 141 -27.97 -24.44 -11.85
CA THR A 141 -27.10 -23.36 -12.36
C THR A 141 -27.85 -22.06 -12.60
N GLU A 142 -29.12 -22.12 -13.01
CA GLU A 142 -29.96 -20.94 -13.22
C GLU A 142 -30.35 -20.26 -11.90
N GLU A 143 -30.75 -21.05 -10.90
CA GLU A 143 -31.04 -20.54 -9.55
C GLU A 143 -29.80 -19.92 -8.92
N TYR A 144 -28.64 -20.57 -9.10
CA TYR A 144 -27.36 -20.06 -8.62
C TYR A 144 -27.06 -18.68 -9.21
N LEU A 145 -27.15 -18.52 -10.54
CA LEU A 145 -26.93 -17.23 -11.21
C LEU A 145 -27.94 -16.17 -10.78
N THR A 146 -29.20 -16.55 -10.59
CA THR A 146 -30.26 -15.65 -10.15
C THR A 146 -30.01 -15.15 -8.73
N GLN A 147 -29.63 -16.03 -7.81
CA GLN A 147 -29.34 -15.64 -6.43
C GLN A 147 -27.98 -14.92 -6.29
N LEU A 148 -27.01 -15.21 -7.16
CA LEU A 148 -25.71 -14.54 -7.18
C LEU A 148 -25.84 -13.04 -7.49
N ARG A 149 -26.77 -12.67 -8.39
CA ARG A 149 -27.05 -11.29 -8.78
C ARG A 149 -27.71 -10.45 -7.69
N LYS A 150 -28.34 -11.09 -6.69
CA LYS A 150 -28.99 -10.39 -5.57
C LYS A 150 -27.98 -9.97 -4.51
N GLU A 151 -28.23 -8.84 -3.86
CA GLU A 151 -27.46 -8.43 -2.69
C GLU A 151 -27.76 -9.34 -1.49
N GLY A 152 -26.83 -9.42 -0.54
CA GLY A 152 -27.01 -10.29 0.62
C GLY A 152 -28.20 -9.87 1.50
N ILE A 153 -28.48 -8.55 1.58
CA ILE A 153 -29.68 -8.01 2.24
C ILE A 153 -31.01 -8.46 1.60
N GLU A 154 -30.98 -8.87 0.32
CA GLU A 154 -32.12 -9.38 -0.43
C GLU A 154 -32.18 -10.92 -0.44
N GLY A 155 -31.33 -11.58 0.37
CA GLY A 155 -31.19 -13.02 0.40
C GLY A 155 -30.34 -13.59 -0.74
N GLY A 156 -29.47 -12.78 -1.34
CA GLY A 156 -28.51 -13.21 -2.35
C GLY A 156 -27.38 -14.09 -1.79
N LEU A 157 -26.68 -14.78 -2.68
CA LEU A 157 -25.61 -15.70 -2.29
C LEU A 157 -24.40 -14.99 -1.69
N TYR A 158 -23.77 -15.66 -0.72
CA TYR A 158 -22.47 -15.27 -0.20
C TYR A 158 -21.39 -15.61 -1.21
N GLY A 159 -20.48 -14.65 -1.46
CA GLY A 159 -19.32 -14.88 -2.32
C GLY A 159 -18.32 -15.89 -1.73
N GLY A 160 -17.62 -16.60 -2.61
CA GLY A 160 -16.62 -17.60 -2.28
C GLY A 160 -15.55 -17.78 -3.35
N GLY A 161 -14.91 -18.95 -3.34
CA GLY A 161 -13.79 -19.29 -4.23
C GLY A 161 -14.11 -19.19 -5.74
N PRO A 162 -15.28 -19.67 -6.22
CA PRO A 162 -15.61 -19.57 -7.64
C PRO A 162 -15.74 -18.11 -8.10
N GLU A 163 -16.43 -17.28 -7.34
CA GLU A 163 -16.60 -15.85 -7.65
C GLU A 163 -15.25 -15.12 -7.58
N LEU A 164 -14.41 -15.43 -6.60
CA LEU A 164 -13.05 -14.88 -6.50
C LEU A 164 -12.17 -15.30 -7.68
N THR A 165 -12.33 -16.53 -8.19
CA THR A 165 -11.64 -17.00 -9.39
C THR A 165 -12.03 -16.16 -10.60
N VAL A 166 -13.32 -15.91 -10.77
CA VAL A 166 -13.84 -15.04 -11.84
C VAL A 166 -13.29 -13.63 -11.69
N LEU A 167 -13.37 -13.05 -10.49
CA LEU A 167 -12.90 -11.69 -10.24
C LEU A 167 -11.40 -11.52 -10.47
N ALA A 168 -10.58 -12.47 -10.04
CA ALA A 168 -9.13 -12.43 -10.30
C ALA A 168 -8.82 -12.40 -11.81
N ASN A 169 -9.59 -13.14 -12.61
CA ASN A 169 -9.44 -13.19 -14.08
C ASN A 169 -9.96 -11.91 -14.75
N VAL A 170 -11.14 -11.43 -14.36
CA VAL A 170 -11.75 -10.20 -14.92
C VAL A 170 -10.90 -8.98 -14.58
N LEU A 171 -10.48 -8.84 -13.32
CA LEU A 171 -9.63 -7.73 -12.87
C LEU A 171 -8.19 -7.84 -13.38
N ARG A 172 -7.79 -9.02 -13.91
CA ARG A 172 -6.41 -9.36 -14.29
C ARG A 172 -5.41 -9.11 -13.17
N ARG A 173 -5.80 -9.42 -11.94
CA ARG A 173 -4.99 -9.19 -10.74
C ARG A 173 -5.11 -10.38 -9.78
N PRO A 174 -4.00 -10.81 -9.15
CA PRO A 174 -4.07 -11.84 -8.12
C PRO A 174 -4.84 -11.33 -6.90
N ILE A 175 -5.67 -12.19 -6.32
CA ILE A 175 -6.37 -11.93 -5.05
C ILE A 175 -5.83 -12.88 -4.00
N SER A 176 -5.08 -12.34 -3.04
CA SER A 176 -4.57 -13.11 -1.90
C SER A 176 -5.58 -13.08 -0.75
N ILE A 177 -5.92 -14.26 -0.23
CA ILE A 177 -6.82 -14.43 0.92
C ILE A 177 -5.96 -14.83 2.11
N TYR A 178 -6.05 -14.06 3.19
CA TYR A 178 -5.37 -14.32 4.44
C TYR A 178 -6.37 -14.88 5.45
N GLU A 179 -6.02 -15.99 6.08
CA GLU A 179 -6.79 -16.58 7.17
C GLU A 179 -6.19 -16.14 8.52
N ILE A 180 -7.06 -15.90 9.50
CA ILE A 180 -6.66 -15.55 10.87
C ILE A 180 -6.83 -16.81 11.71
N ASP A 181 -5.73 -17.38 12.18
CA ASP A 181 -5.75 -18.57 13.04
C ASP A 181 -6.23 -18.18 14.45
N SER A 182 -7.43 -18.63 14.81
CA SER A 182 -8.02 -18.41 16.13
C SER A 182 -7.42 -19.30 17.23
N ASN A 183 -6.68 -20.36 16.89
CA ASN A 183 -6.14 -21.31 17.87
C ASN A 183 -4.84 -20.82 18.53
N GLY A 184 -4.11 -19.89 17.91
CA GLY A 184 -2.89 -19.29 18.46
C GLY A 184 -3.10 -18.23 19.55
N ILE A 185 -4.35 -17.90 19.90
CA ILE A 185 -4.69 -16.81 20.83
C ILE A 185 -4.37 -17.18 22.30
N GLU A 186 -4.39 -18.47 22.66
CA GLU A 186 -4.15 -18.92 24.05
C GLU A 186 -2.67 -18.96 24.46
N GLN A 187 -1.71 -19.08 23.52
CA GLN A 187 -0.28 -19.21 23.85
C GLN A 187 0.50 -17.88 23.82
N ALA A 188 -0.07 -16.81 23.26
CA ALA A 188 0.62 -15.52 23.07
C ALA A 188 0.62 -14.60 24.31
N GLY A 189 0.10 -15.07 25.45
CA GLY A 189 -0.07 -14.28 26.68
C GLY A 189 1.23 -13.89 27.39
N GLU A 190 2.30 -14.67 27.27
CA GLU A 190 3.49 -14.53 28.15
C GLU A 190 4.77 -13.99 27.48
N GLN A 191 4.88 -13.95 26.15
CA GLN A 191 6.05 -13.36 25.44
C GLN A 191 5.85 -11.89 25.02
N ARG A 192 4.82 -11.24 25.58
CA ARG A 192 4.11 -10.09 25.01
C ARG A 192 4.75 -8.71 25.23
N THR A 193 5.75 -8.57 26.09
CA THR A 193 6.18 -7.23 26.55
C THR A 193 7.35 -6.64 25.76
N GLU A 194 8.28 -7.46 25.25
CA GLU A 194 9.54 -6.92 24.70
C GLU A 194 9.47 -6.63 23.19
N LYS A 195 8.83 -7.52 22.42
CA LYS A 195 8.69 -7.37 20.95
C LYS A 195 7.63 -6.34 20.56
N ASP A 196 6.55 -6.22 21.33
CA ASP A 196 5.48 -5.24 21.07
C ASP A 196 5.94 -3.81 21.37
N VAL A 197 6.81 -3.62 22.37
CA VAL A 197 7.46 -2.32 22.64
C VAL A 197 8.45 -1.99 21.53
N ALA A 198 9.29 -2.94 21.09
CA ALA A 198 10.23 -2.73 19.99
C ALA A 198 9.52 -2.41 18.65
N PHE A 199 8.42 -3.11 18.34
CA PHE A 199 7.63 -2.88 17.12
C PHE A 199 6.86 -1.56 17.16
N LYS A 200 6.26 -1.20 18.31
CA LYS A 200 5.61 0.10 18.51
C LYS A 200 6.62 1.25 18.45
N GLN A 201 7.82 1.06 18.99
CA GLN A 201 8.91 2.02 18.87
C GLN A 201 9.33 2.18 17.40
N GLN A 202 9.43 1.08 16.66
CA GLN A 202 9.82 1.07 15.25
C GLN A 202 8.75 1.68 14.33
N SER A 203 7.46 1.43 14.59
CA SER A 203 6.35 2.02 13.82
C SER A 203 6.20 3.53 14.10
N ILE A 204 6.33 3.96 15.36
CA ILE A 204 6.32 5.39 15.72
C ILE A 204 7.53 6.12 15.11
N MET A 205 8.70 5.48 15.09
CA MET A 205 9.91 6.06 14.47
C MET A 205 9.80 6.15 12.94
N SER A 206 9.15 5.18 12.30
CA SER A 206 8.83 5.14 10.88
C SER A 206 7.85 6.26 10.47
N GLU A 207 6.73 6.37 11.19
CA GLU A 207 5.72 7.40 10.96
C GLU A 207 6.29 8.82 11.15
N LYS A 208 7.12 9.02 12.18
CA LYS A 208 7.79 10.29 12.45
C LYS A 208 8.83 10.66 11.39
N SER A 209 9.54 9.67 10.82
CA SER A 209 10.58 9.90 9.81
C SER A 209 10.01 10.20 8.43
N SER A 210 8.90 9.59 8.04
CA SER A 210 8.20 9.97 6.79
C SER A 210 7.54 11.35 6.91
N SER A 211 7.03 11.71 8.09
CA SER A 211 6.45 13.04 8.36
C SER A 211 7.47 14.18 8.24
N ILE A 212 8.71 14.01 8.74
CA ILE A 212 9.71 15.09 8.70
C ILE A 212 10.21 15.38 7.28
N LEU A 213 10.37 14.37 6.43
CA LEU A 213 10.78 14.57 5.05
C LEU A 213 9.74 15.36 4.25
N GLN A 214 8.45 15.11 4.49
CA GLN A 214 7.36 15.87 3.87
C GLN A 214 7.36 17.33 4.31
N GLN A 215 7.63 17.61 5.59
CA GLN A 215 7.75 18.99 6.09
C GLN A 215 8.92 19.72 5.44
N ILE A 216 10.09 19.08 5.33
CA ILE A 216 11.26 19.65 4.65
C ILE A 216 10.96 19.89 3.17
N ALA A 217 10.33 18.93 2.49
CA ALA A 217 9.93 19.09 1.10
C ALA A 217 9.02 20.30 0.91
N GLY A 218 8.00 20.47 1.77
CA GLY A 218 7.10 21.61 1.77
C GLY A 218 7.83 22.94 2.02
N ALA A 219 8.75 22.99 2.98
CA ALA A 219 9.53 24.18 3.27
C ALA A 219 10.44 24.59 2.09
N LEU A 220 11.14 23.62 1.47
CA LEU A 220 11.96 23.85 0.28
C LEU A 220 11.10 24.29 -0.92
N GLY A 221 9.92 23.72 -1.11
CA GLY A 221 9.00 24.09 -2.17
C GLY A 221 8.49 25.52 -2.01
N ALA A 222 7.98 25.84 -0.82
CA ALA A 222 7.46 27.17 -0.51
C ALA A 222 8.53 28.27 -0.67
N THR A 223 9.73 28.04 -0.12
CA THR A 223 10.83 29.00 -0.25
C THR A 223 11.37 29.08 -1.67
N GLY A 224 11.41 27.98 -2.43
CA GLY A 224 11.85 27.98 -3.83
C GLY A 224 10.92 28.79 -4.73
N VAL A 225 9.59 28.63 -4.54
CA VAL A 225 8.58 29.44 -5.26
C VAL A 225 8.71 30.91 -4.87
N GLY A 226 8.84 31.20 -3.57
CA GLY A 226 8.98 32.57 -3.07
C GLY A 226 10.24 33.27 -3.62
N LEU A 227 11.39 32.60 -3.57
CA LEU A 227 12.65 33.13 -4.11
C LEU A 227 12.62 33.25 -5.65
N GLY A 228 11.89 32.36 -6.33
CA GLY A 228 11.58 32.50 -7.76
C GLY A 228 10.81 33.78 -8.09
N ALA A 229 9.70 34.02 -7.38
CA ALA A 229 8.88 35.21 -7.58
C ALA A 229 9.65 36.51 -7.26
N ILE A 230 10.36 36.54 -6.13
CA ILE A 230 11.19 37.69 -5.71
C ILE A 230 12.33 37.92 -6.71
N GLY A 231 12.99 36.84 -7.17
CA GLY A 231 14.04 36.88 -8.18
C GLY A 231 13.60 37.53 -9.49
N ALA A 232 12.42 37.14 -9.99
CA ALA A 232 11.88 37.61 -11.26
C ALA A 232 11.40 39.07 -11.23
N HIS A 233 10.94 39.57 -10.08
CA HIS A 233 10.34 40.90 -9.96
C HIS A 233 11.20 41.87 -9.13
N ALA A 234 11.40 41.57 -7.85
CA ALA A 234 12.02 42.49 -6.89
C ALA A 234 13.55 42.54 -7.02
N LEU A 235 14.21 41.41 -7.31
CA LEU A 235 15.66 41.30 -7.38
C LEU A 235 16.24 41.35 -8.79
N ARG A 236 15.40 41.38 -9.83
CA ARG A 236 15.81 41.25 -11.23
C ARG A 236 16.96 42.18 -11.61
N LYS A 237 16.80 43.49 -11.42
CA LYS A 237 17.83 44.48 -11.77
C LYS A 237 19.15 44.25 -11.02
N LYS A 238 19.08 43.88 -9.74
CA LYS A 238 20.26 43.63 -8.89
C LYS A 238 21.00 42.38 -9.34
N LEU A 239 20.28 41.32 -9.71
CA LEU A 239 20.85 40.08 -10.24
C LEU A 239 21.49 40.29 -11.61
N GLU A 240 20.84 41.07 -12.49
CA GLU A 240 21.35 41.44 -13.82
C GLU A 240 22.65 42.25 -13.70
N GLN A 241 22.68 43.29 -12.87
CA GLN A 241 23.87 44.10 -12.61
C GLN A 241 25.06 43.30 -12.08
N ARG A 242 24.78 42.23 -11.33
CA ARG A 242 25.80 41.34 -10.76
C ARG A 242 26.17 40.18 -11.68
N GLY A 243 25.51 40.01 -12.82
CA GLY A 243 25.69 38.85 -13.70
C GLY A 243 25.28 37.52 -13.05
N MET A 244 24.41 37.54 -12.04
CA MET A 244 24.06 36.39 -11.20
C MET A 244 22.69 35.77 -11.52
N THR A 245 21.97 36.29 -12.50
CA THR A 245 20.62 35.81 -12.86
C THR A 245 20.59 34.31 -13.18
N ALA A 246 21.59 33.81 -13.93
CA ALA A 246 21.66 32.39 -14.27
C ALA A 246 21.94 31.50 -13.04
N ALA A 247 22.82 31.95 -12.13
CA ALA A 247 23.11 31.25 -10.89
C ALA A 247 21.88 31.20 -9.98
N TRP A 248 21.17 32.32 -9.83
CA TRP A 248 19.92 32.40 -9.06
C TRP A 248 18.87 31.42 -9.57
N ASN A 249 18.64 31.40 -10.89
CA ASN A 249 17.68 30.46 -11.50
C ASN A 249 18.11 29.00 -11.34
N THR A 250 19.42 28.73 -11.37
CA THR A 250 19.96 27.38 -11.11
C THR A 250 19.66 26.95 -9.67
N ALA A 251 19.86 27.82 -8.68
CA ALA A 251 19.55 27.53 -7.29
C ALA A 251 18.06 27.22 -7.08
N ILE A 252 17.16 28.01 -7.68
CA ILE A 252 15.71 27.76 -7.61
C ILE A 252 15.36 26.42 -8.25
N LEU A 253 15.90 26.12 -9.43
CA LEU A 253 15.61 24.90 -10.16
C LEU A 253 16.01 23.68 -9.33
N TYR A 254 17.24 23.64 -8.81
CA TYR A 254 17.73 22.52 -8.01
C TYR A 254 16.96 22.37 -6.69
N GLN A 255 16.59 23.47 -6.04
CA GLN A 255 15.77 23.46 -4.83
C GLN A 255 14.38 22.89 -5.09
N LEU A 256 13.67 23.37 -6.12
CA LEU A 256 12.32 22.91 -6.45
C LEU A 256 12.31 21.46 -6.94
N PHE A 257 13.29 21.08 -7.75
CA PHE A 257 13.43 19.71 -8.23
C PHE A 257 13.63 18.73 -7.07
N HIS A 258 14.50 19.05 -6.11
CA HIS A 258 14.72 18.19 -4.94
C HIS A 258 13.57 18.27 -3.93
N SER A 259 12.86 19.39 -3.83
CA SER A 259 11.59 19.45 -3.07
C SER A 259 10.58 18.43 -3.61
N ALA A 260 10.36 18.39 -4.93
CA ALA A 260 9.48 17.41 -5.56
C ALA A 260 9.99 15.97 -5.39
N ALA A 261 11.30 15.75 -5.56
CA ALA A 261 11.92 14.45 -5.35
C ALA A 261 11.71 13.94 -3.92
N LEU A 262 11.83 14.80 -2.90
CA LEU A 262 11.60 14.43 -1.49
C LEU A 262 10.15 14.00 -1.22
N VAL A 263 9.17 14.59 -1.89
CA VAL A 263 7.77 14.12 -1.83
C VAL A 263 7.69 12.70 -2.39
N GLY A 264 8.32 12.43 -3.54
CA GLY A 264 8.40 11.10 -4.14
C GLY A 264 9.09 10.09 -3.23
N VAL A 265 10.25 10.44 -2.65
CA VAL A 265 10.98 9.58 -1.71
C VAL A 265 10.14 9.27 -0.47
N ALA A 266 9.47 10.27 0.11
CA ALA A 266 8.60 10.04 1.27
C ALA A 266 7.40 9.15 0.94
N ALA A 267 6.85 9.26 -0.27
CA ALA A 267 5.78 8.37 -0.75
C ALA A 267 6.28 6.93 -0.94
N LEU A 268 7.45 6.74 -1.55
CA LEU A 268 8.06 5.43 -1.74
C LEU A 268 8.50 4.78 -0.42
N ALA A 269 8.93 5.56 0.56
CA ALA A 269 9.36 5.06 1.86
C ALA A 269 8.19 4.49 2.68
N LYS A 270 6.97 5.04 2.51
CA LYS A 270 5.82 4.69 3.33
C LYS A 270 5.37 3.25 3.08
N GLY A 271 5.59 2.38 4.07
CA GLY A 271 5.23 0.96 4.00
C GLY A 271 6.18 0.10 3.17
N SER A 272 7.36 0.62 2.80
CA SER A 272 8.39 -0.13 2.08
C SER A 272 9.31 -0.90 3.03
N ALA A 273 9.71 -2.11 2.62
CA ALA A 273 10.78 -2.89 3.24
C ALA A 273 12.10 -2.11 3.42
N HIS A 274 12.34 -1.16 2.51
CA HIS A 274 13.54 -0.34 2.42
C HIS A 274 13.36 1.07 3.00
N GLU A 275 12.33 1.30 3.82
CA GLU A 275 11.97 2.62 4.36
C GLU A 275 13.17 3.38 4.94
N LYS A 276 14.03 2.72 5.73
CA LYS A 276 15.21 3.37 6.34
C LYS A 276 16.21 3.83 5.29
N GLN A 277 16.41 3.07 4.22
CA GLN A 277 17.34 3.40 3.13
C GLN A 277 16.77 4.56 2.30
N LEU A 278 15.49 4.49 1.96
CA LEU A 278 14.77 5.55 1.26
C LEU A 278 14.75 6.86 2.08
N THR A 279 14.50 6.78 3.37
CA THR A 279 14.52 7.95 4.27
C THR A 279 15.91 8.59 4.30
N ARG A 280 16.98 7.78 4.40
CA ARG A 280 18.36 8.28 4.36
C ARG A 280 18.69 8.92 3.00
N ALA A 281 18.25 8.31 1.90
CA ALA A 281 18.40 8.90 0.56
C ALA A 281 17.75 10.29 0.51
N GLY A 282 16.53 10.43 1.03
CA GLY A 282 15.84 11.71 1.15
C GLY A 282 16.58 12.72 2.03
N GLN A 283 17.06 12.32 3.21
CA GLN A 283 17.83 13.20 4.10
C GLN A 283 19.11 13.73 3.42
N VAL A 284 19.82 12.84 2.70
CA VAL A 284 21.02 13.18 1.95
C VAL A 284 20.70 14.16 0.81
N MET A 285 19.62 13.95 0.06
CA MET A 285 19.13 14.90 -0.95
C MET A 285 18.77 16.26 -0.35
N ALA A 286 18.09 16.28 0.81
CA ALA A 286 17.68 17.51 1.47
C ALA A 286 18.88 18.36 1.93
N VAL A 287 19.87 17.72 2.57
CA VAL A 287 21.13 18.38 2.96
C VAL A 287 21.86 18.89 1.72
N GLY A 288 21.94 18.07 0.66
CA GLY A 288 22.56 18.47 -0.60
C GLY A 288 21.88 19.69 -1.23
N SER A 289 20.55 19.72 -1.27
CA SER A 289 19.77 20.83 -1.81
C SER A 289 19.96 22.13 -1.01
N LEU A 290 19.98 22.05 0.32
CA LEU A 290 20.25 23.19 1.20
C LEU A 290 21.66 23.76 0.99
N LEU A 291 22.67 22.89 0.93
CA LEU A 291 24.05 23.31 0.71
C LEU A 291 24.24 23.90 -0.71
N PHE A 292 23.71 23.23 -1.73
CA PHE A 292 23.85 23.66 -3.12
C PHE A 292 23.10 24.97 -3.39
N SER A 293 21.78 25.00 -3.16
CA SER A 293 20.96 26.15 -3.50
C SER A 293 21.17 27.29 -2.51
N GLY A 294 21.29 26.98 -1.22
CA GLY A 294 21.53 27.96 -0.16
C GLY A 294 22.86 28.70 -0.32
N SER A 295 23.93 28.01 -0.72
CA SER A 295 25.22 28.66 -0.99
C SER A 295 25.15 29.62 -2.17
N ILE A 296 24.46 29.25 -3.25
CA ILE A 296 24.27 30.15 -4.40
C ILE A 296 23.45 31.38 -4.00
N TYR A 297 22.38 31.24 -3.20
CA TYR A 297 21.64 32.41 -2.69
C TYR A 297 22.52 33.31 -1.84
N MET A 298 23.32 32.74 -0.94
CA MET A 298 24.29 33.50 -0.14
C MET A 298 25.28 34.26 -1.02
N LEU A 299 25.80 33.65 -2.10
CA LEU A 299 26.66 34.34 -3.07
C LEU A 299 25.95 35.50 -3.77
N CYS A 300 24.68 35.32 -4.18
CA CYS A 300 23.90 36.38 -4.81
C CYS A 300 23.66 37.57 -3.87
N PHE A 301 23.44 37.30 -2.58
CA PHE A 301 23.29 38.31 -1.54
C PHE A 301 24.61 38.83 -0.95
N GLU A 302 25.76 38.29 -1.38
CA GLU A 302 27.09 38.56 -0.81
C GLU A 302 27.17 38.31 0.70
N ILE A 303 26.48 37.27 1.17
CA ILE A 303 26.50 36.85 2.57
C ILE A 303 27.62 35.84 2.76
N GLY A 304 28.58 36.19 3.63
CA GLY A 304 29.69 35.33 4.04
C GLY A 304 30.89 35.33 3.09
N PRO A 305 32.01 34.68 3.49
CA PRO A 305 33.24 34.73 2.73
C PRO A 305 33.15 33.86 1.47
N LYS A 306 33.37 34.45 0.28
CA LYS A 306 33.24 33.74 -1.01
C LYS A 306 34.08 32.46 -1.11
N TYR A 307 35.25 32.44 -0.46
CA TYR A 307 36.13 31.26 -0.42
C TYR A 307 35.59 30.12 0.45
N ILE A 308 34.60 30.36 1.30
CA ILE A 308 33.88 29.35 2.09
C ILE A 308 32.56 28.99 1.40
N VAL A 309 31.81 29.98 0.94
CA VAL A 309 30.47 29.79 0.36
C VAL A 309 30.53 29.23 -1.07
N GLY A 310 31.58 29.53 -1.84
CA GLY A 310 31.75 28.94 -3.18
C GLY A 310 31.92 27.42 -3.16
N PRO A 311 32.87 26.88 -2.36
CA PRO A 311 33.09 25.43 -2.30
C PRO A 311 31.94 24.62 -1.69
N THR A 312 30.98 25.22 -0.99
CA THR A 312 29.82 24.49 -0.46
C THR A 312 28.83 24.08 -1.55
N THR A 313 28.80 24.77 -2.69
CA THR A 313 27.96 24.39 -3.84
C THR A 313 28.32 22.98 -4.38
N PRO A 314 29.56 22.67 -4.78
CA PRO A 314 29.90 21.33 -5.28
C PRO A 314 29.75 20.24 -4.21
N ILE A 315 29.98 20.56 -2.93
CA ILE A 315 29.72 19.63 -1.82
C ILE A 315 28.23 19.27 -1.77
N GLY A 316 27.34 20.26 -1.86
CA GLY A 316 25.89 20.02 -1.95
C GLY A 316 25.51 19.18 -3.17
N GLY A 317 26.15 19.42 -4.31
CA GLY A 317 26.01 18.62 -5.54
C GLY A 317 26.34 17.15 -5.32
N PHE A 318 27.45 16.86 -4.62
CA PHE A 318 27.85 15.50 -4.28
C PHE A 318 26.82 14.78 -3.40
N PHE A 319 26.27 15.46 -2.39
CA PHE A 319 25.18 14.90 -1.58
C PHE A 319 23.92 14.64 -2.41
N MET A 320 23.53 15.54 -3.32
CA MET A 320 22.38 15.30 -4.19
C MET A 320 22.58 14.07 -5.09
N ILE A 321 23.76 13.93 -5.72
CA ILE A 321 24.12 12.75 -6.52
C ILE A 321 24.06 11.47 -5.67
N GLY A 322 24.68 11.49 -4.49
CA GLY A 322 24.65 10.36 -3.56
C GLY A 322 23.23 9.97 -3.16
N GLY A 323 22.37 10.96 -2.91
CA GLY A 323 20.95 10.75 -2.61
C GLY A 323 20.21 10.05 -3.75
N TRP A 324 20.42 10.47 -5.00
CA TRP A 324 19.80 9.83 -6.17
C TRP A 324 20.29 8.39 -6.38
N ILE A 325 21.58 8.14 -6.18
CA ILE A 325 22.15 6.79 -6.25
C ILE A 325 21.54 5.91 -5.16
N MET A 326 21.48 6.41 -3.91
CA MET A 326 20.87 5.67 -2.79
C MET A 326 19.39 5.36 -3.03
N LEU A 327 18.64 6.30 -3.63
CA LEU A 327 17.26 6.07 -4.03
C LEU A 327 17.17 4.93 -5.06
N GLY A 328 17.98 5.00 -6.13
CA GLY A 328 17.98 3.98 -7.19
C GLY A 328 18.42 2.59 -6.74
N LEU A 329 19.21 2.49 -5.67
CA LEU A 329 19.60 1.20 -5.06
C LEU A 329 18.58 0.64 -4.07
N ALA A 330 17.61 1.46 -3.62
CA ALA A 330 16.63 1.09 -2.60
C ALA A 330 15.24 0.78 -3.17
N VAL A 331 15.03 0.99 -4.47
CA VAL A 331 13.80 0.70 -5.23
C VAL A 331 14.09 -0.45 -6.18
#